data_AF-A0ABD4S6Z7-F1
#
_entry.id   AF-A0ABD4S6Z7-F1
#
_cell.length_a   1.000
_cell.length_b   1.000
_cell.length_c   1.000
_cell.angle_alpha   90.00
_cell.angle_beta   90.00
_cell.angle_gamma   90.00
#
_symmetry.space_group_name_H-M   'P 1'
#
loop_
_entity.id
_entity.type
_entity.pdbx_description
1 polymer ?
#
loop_
_entity_poly.entity_id
_entity_poly.type
_entity_poly.pdbx_seq_one_letter_code
_entity_poly.pdbx_strand_id
1 'polypeptide(L)'
;MENLNIGELFNESIKTIILQEVKNAKKEIEKEISKEKIVLLMQRGYPNELISKEKVRKRLNIGNETLKDLIDLGLIPVIRNKRATKVASYDLDDFIEQNKGKDLSEVIEEAKSRKGVI
;
A
#
# COMPACT_ATOMS: atom_id res chain seq x y z
N MET A 1 -25.31 -52.32 13.92
CA MET A 1 -25.54 -50.87 13.79
C MET A 1 -24.48 -50.20 14.64
N GLU A 2 -23.48 -49.58 14.00
CA GLU A 2 -22.41 -48.89 14.73
C GLU A 2 -23.02 -47.70 15.48
N ASN A 3 -22.89 -47.71 16.80
CA ASN A 3 -23.27 -46.59 17.64
C ASN A 3 -22.30 -45.45 17.35
N LEU A 4 -22.69 -44.55 16.44
CA LEU A 4 -21.99 -43.30 16.20
C LEU A 4 -21.99 -42.51 17.51
N ASN A 5 -20.82 -42.46 18.16
CA ASN A 5 -20.62 -41.69 19.37
C ASN A 5 -20.72 -40.21 19.00
N ILE A 6 -21.90 -39.63 19.23
CA ILE A 6 -22.21 -38.22 18.90
C ILE A 6 -21.16 -37.27 19.50
N GLY A 7 -20.57 -37.62 20.65
CA GLY A 7 -19.48 -36.86 21.25
C GLY A 7 -18.19 -36.85 20.41
N GLU A 8 -17.84 -37.96 19.77
CA GLU A 8 -16.67 -38.04 18.87
C GLU A 8 -16.92 -37.24 17.59
N LEU A 9 -18.12 -37.35 17.00
CA LEU A 9 -18.50 -36.57 15.82
C LEU A 9 -18.51 -35.06 16.10
N PHE A 10 -19.00 -34.65 17.27
CA PHE A 10 -19.00 -33.26 17.70
C PHE A 10 -17.59 -32.72 17.91
N ASN A 11 -16.72 -33.51 18.55
CA ASN A 11 -15.32 -33.14 18.78
C ASN A 11 -14.54 -32.99 17.47
N GLU A 12 -14.69 -33.92 16.52
CA GLU A 12 -14.05 -33.83 15.21
C GLU A 12 -14.58 -32.64 14.38
N SER A 13 -15.86 -32.31 14.52
CA SER A 13 -16.45 -31.12 13.89
C SER A 13 -15.84 -29.83 14.45
N ILE A 14 -15.71 -29.70 15.77
CA ILE A 14 -15.06 -28.54 16.40
C ILE A 14 -13.60 -28.43 15.95
N LYS A 15 -12.86 -29.53 15.96
CA LYS A 15 -11.47 -29.58 15.54
C LYS A 15 -11.30 -29.11 14.09
N THR A 16 -12.21 -29.52 13.21
CA THR A 16 -12.22 -29.12 11.80
C THR A 16 -12.47 -27.63 11.63
N ILE A 17 -13.43 -27.07 12.38
CA ILE A 17 -13.74 -25.62 12.35
C ILE A 17 -12.53 -24.81 12.84
N ILE A 18 -11.94 -25.18 13.98
CA ILE A 18 -10.76 -24.51 14.54
C ILE A 18 -9.59 -24.56 13.53
N LEU A 19 -9.33 -25.71 12.91
CA LEU A 19 -8.28 -25.85 11.91
C LEU A 19 -8.51 -24.96 10.69
N GLN A 20 -9.77 -24.78 10.27
CA GLN A 20 -10.11 -23.93 9.14
C GLN A 20 -9.92 -22.44 9.48
N GLU A 21 -10.33 -22.02 10.67
CA GLU A 21 -10.14 -20.64 11.15
C GLU A 21 -8.64 -20.29 11.27
N VAL A 22 -7.84 -21.19 11.85
CA VAL A 22 -6.38 -21.01 11.95
C VAL A 22 -5.73 -20.91 10.56
N LYS A 23 -6.17 -21.72 9.59
CA LYS A 23 -5.68 -21.63 8.20
C LYS A 23 -6.06 -20.30 7.54
N ASN A 24 -7.25 -19.80 7.80
CA ASN A 24 -7.71 -18.52 7.25
C ASN A 24 -6.92 -17.35 7.87
N ALA A 25 -6.78 -17.31 9.20
CA ALA A 25 -5.97 -16.31 9.89
C ALA A 25 -4.52 -16.33 9.42
N LYS A 26 -3.93 -17.53 9.23
CA LYS A 26 -2.58 -17.67 8.66
C LYS A 26 -2.49 -17.08 7.25
N LYS A 27 -3.47 -17.32 6.38
CA LYS A 27 -3.51 -16.74 5.03
C LYS A 27 -3.66 -15.22 5.05
N GLU A 28 -4.40 -14.67 6.00
CA GLU A 28 -4.53 -13.22 6.17
C GLU A 28 -3.24 -12.58 6.67
N ILE A 29 -2.56 -13.20 7.65
CA ILE A 29 -1.24 -12.78 8.10
C ILE A 29 -0.20 -12.89 6.96
N GLU A 30 -0.25 -13.95 6.16
CA GLU A 30 0.65 -14.11 4.99
C GLU A 30 0.36 -13.13 3.85
N LYS A 31 -0.83 -12.49 3.82
CA LYS A 31 -1.14 -11.39 2.89
C LYS A 31 -0.53 -10.06 3.33
N GLU A 32 -0.20 -9.89 4.61
CA GLU A 32 0.52 -8.70 5.08
C GLU A 32 1.98 -8.75 4.64
N ILE A 33 2.23 -8.11 3.49
CA ILE A 33 3.54 -7.92 2.84
C ILE A 33 4.21 -9.27 2.49
N SER A 34 3.98 -9.73 1.26
CA SER A 34 4.60 -10.94 0.75
C SER A 34 6.13 -10.90 0.89
N LYS A 35 6.74 -12.06 1.14
CA LYS A 35 8.20 -12.19 1.25
C LYS A 35 8.91 -11.64 0.01
N GLU A 36 8.29 -11.75 -1.16
CA GLU A 36 8.78 -11.18 -2.43
C GLU A 36 8.80 -9.66 -2.39
N LYS A 37 7.79 -9.01 -1.77
CA LYS A 37 7.77 -7.56 -1.59
C LYS A 37 8.81 -7.11 -0.57
N ILE A 38 9.02 -7.86 0.52
CA ILE A 38 10.10 -7.59 1.48
C ILE A 38 11.47 -7.76 0.82
N VAL A 39 11.69 -8.84 0.06
CA VAL A 39 12.93 -9.07 -0.69
C VAL A 39 13.13 -8.00 -1.76
N LEU A 40 12.09 -7.55 -2.46
CA LEU A 40 12.17 -6.44 -3.39
C LEU A 40 12.57 -5.14 -2.67
N LEU A 41 11.99 -4.86 -1.51
CA LEU A 41 12.33 -3.69 -0.68
C LEU A 41 13.76 -3.78 -0.12
N MET A 42 14.24 -4.99 0.22
CA MET A 42 15.59 -5.25 0.71
C MET A 42 16.65 -5.30 -0.41
N GLN A 43 16.29 -5.75 -1.62
CA GLN A 43 17.13 -5.63 -2.82
C GLN A 43 17.19 -4.18 -3.32
N ARG A 44 16.08 -3.44 -3.15
CA ARG A 44 16.04 -1.97 -3.19
C ARG A 44 16.64 -1.35 -1.92
N GLY A 45 17.39 -2.11 -1.11
CA GLY A 45 17.99 -1.78 0.19
C GLY A 45 19.09 -0.72 0.15
N TYR A 46 18.82 0.38 -0.52
CA TYR A 46 19.29 1.69 -0.15
C TYR A 46 18.10 2.59 -0.39
N PRO A 47 17.53 3.23 0.64
CA PRO A 47 16.67 4.31 0.31
C PRO A 47 17.58 5.43 -0.22
N ASN A 48 16.94 6.48 -0.69
CA ASN A 48 17.42 7.83 -0.40
C ASN A 48 18.20 8.59 -1.47
N GLU A 49 17.84 8.49 -2.76
CA GLU A 49 17.82 9.79 -3.45
C GLU A 49 16.58 10.54 -2.97
N LEU A 50 16.81 11.45 -2.02
CA LEU A 50 15.84 12.47 -1.70
C LEU A 50 15.86 13.50 -2.82
N ILE A 51 14.90 13.37 -3.72
CA ILE A 51 14.78 14.22 -4.89
C ILE A 51 14.03 15.51 -4.54
N SER A 52 14.41 16.59 -5.21
CA SER A 52 13.75 17.89 -5.05
C SER A 52 12.37 17.88 -5.71
N LYS A 53 11.48 18.79 -5.27
CA LYS A 53 10.20 19.05 -5.95
C LYS A 53 10.38 19.29 -7.46
N GLU A 54 11.46 19.95 -7.86
CA GLU A 54 11.77 20.20 -9.26
C GLU A 54 12.02 18.90 -10.03
N LYS A 55 12.80 17.96 -9.46
CA LYS A 55 13.07 16.68 -10.10
C LYS A 55 11.81 15.81 -10.19
N VAL A 56 10.93 15.87 -9.17
CA VAL A 56 9.61 15.23 -9.20
C VAL A 56 8.76 15.78 -10.36
N ARG A 57 8.66 17.12 -10.48
CA ARG A 57 7.92 17.77 -11.58
C ARG A 57 8.41 17.32 -12.95
N LYS A 58 9.72 17.28 -13.15
CA LYS A 58 10.33 16.84 -14.41
C LYS A 58 10.01 15.39 -14.72
N ARG A 59 10.06 14.50 -13.71
CA ARG A 59 9.73 13.08 -13.88
C ARG A 59 8.27 12.83 -14.23
N LEU A 60 7.35 13.56 -13.62
CA LEU A 60 5.91 13.44 -13.89
C LEU A 60 5.45 14.30 -15.08
N ASN A 61 6.33 15.16 -15.62
CA ASN A 61 6.00 16.16 -16.62
C ASN A 61 4.82 17.08 -16.22
N ILE A 62 4.86 17.63 -14.99
CA ILE A 62 3.76 18.42 -14.41
C ILE A 62 4.16 19.84 -13.95
N GLY A 63 3.14 20.69 -13.82
CA GLY A 63 3.24 22.04 -13.26
C GLY A 63 3.45 22.06 -11.74
N ASN A 64 3.72 23.27 -11.21
CA ASN A 64 3.87 23.47 -9.76
C ASN A 64 2.56 23.23 -9.00
N GLU A 65 1.44 23.71 -9.53
CA GLU A 65 0.12 23.56 -8.89
C GLU A 65 -0.29 22.09 -8.80
N THR A 66 -0.12 21.33 -9.88
CA THR A 66 -0.38 19.88 -9.87
C THR A 66 0.49 19.15 -8.84
N LEU A 67 1.79 19.47 -8.75
CA LEU A 67 2.64 18.87 -7.72
C LEU A 67 2.17 19.26 -6.32
N LYS A 68 1.76 20.51 -6.11
CA LYS A 68 1.24 20.98 -4.83
C LYS A 68 0.00 20.18 -4.44
N ASP A 69 -0.95 20.00 -5.35
CA ASP A 69 -2.16 19.17 -5.13
C ASP A 69 -1.78 17.75 -4.74
N LEU A 70 -0.85 17.10 -5.45
CA LEU A 70 -0.39 15.74 -5.12
C LEU A 70 0.19 15.65 -3.70
N ILE A 71 0.92 16.67 -3.25
CA ILE A 71 1.50 16.72 -1.91
C ILE A 71 0.45 17.04 -0.84
N ASP A 72 -0.41 18.03 -1.08
CA ASP A 72 -1.41 18.50 -0.12
C ASP A 72 -2.55 17.49 0.07
N LEU A 73 -2.82 16.68 -0.95
CA LEU A 73 -3.74 15.54 -0.90
C LEU A 73 -3.08 14.27 -0.35
N GLY A 74 -1.78 14.29 -0.06
CA GLY A 74 -1.05 13.15 0.49
C GLY A 74 -0.84 11.99 -0.49
N LEU A 75 -1.01 12.25 -1.79
CA LEU A 75 -0.82 11.25 -2.86
C LEU A 75 0.66 10.91 -3.06
N ILE A 76 1.55 11.88 -2.82
CA ILE A 76 3.00 11.67 -2.78
C ILE A 76 3.51 12.04 -1.39
N PRO A 77 4.05 11.08 -0.63
CA PRO A 77 4.71 11.34 0.64
C PRO A 77 5.87 12.32 0.51
N VAL A 78 6.02 13.22 1.47
CA VAL A 78 7.11 14.20 1.48
C VAL A 78 7.83 14.23 2.82
N ILE A 79 9.15 14.38 2.76
CA ILE A 79 10.01 14.62 3.91
C ILE A 79 10.29 16.12 3.97
N ARG A 80 9.80 16.76 5.03
CA ARG A 80 10.00 18.19 5.28
C ARG A 80 11.14 18.38 6.27
N ASN A 81 12.14 19.16 5.90
CA ASN A 81 13.17 19.66 6.80
C ASN A 81 13.17 21.20 6.75
N LYS A 82 13.76 21.89 7.73
CA LYS A 82 13.72 23.36 7.88
C LYS A 82 14.10 24.14 6.63
N ARG A 83 14.87 23.54 5.72
CA ARG A 83 15.40 24.17 4.49
C ARG A 83 14.77 23.67 3.19
N ALA A 84 14.10 22.51 3.19
CA ALA A 84 13.62 21.89 1.96
C ALA A 84 12.54 20.85 2.19
N THR A 85 11.66 20.68 1.20
CA THR A 85 10.79 19.51 1.08
C THR A 85 11.38 18.60 0.01
N LYS A 86 11.55 17.32 0.34
CA LYS A 86 12.06 16.32 -0.58
C LYS A 86 11.10 15.13 -0.66
N VAL A 87 11.19 14.37 -1.73
CA VAL A 87 10.43 13.13 -1.97
C VAL A 87 11.44 12.01 -2.07
N ALA A 88 11.17 10.84 -1.49
CA ALA A 88 12.02 9.69 -1.74
C ALA A 88 11.74 9.17 -3.17
N SER A 89 12.77 8.88 -3.95
CA SER A 89 12.57 8.40 -5.33
C SER A 89 11.65 7.19 -5.40
N TYR A 90 11.72 6.27 -4.43
CA TYR A 90 10.88 5.07 -4.42
C TYR A 90 9.40 5.41 -4.21
N ASP A 91 9.05 6.38 -3.36
CA ASP A 91 7.66 6.80 -3.16
C ASP A 91 7.08 7.35 -4.46
N LEU A 92 7.91 8.07 -5.23
CA LEU A 92 7.52 8.57 -6.55
C LEU A 92 7.34 7.43 -7.56
N ASP A 93 8.27 6.48 -7.60
CA ASP A 93 8.21 5.35 -8.52
C ASP A 93 6.99 4.45 -8.22
N ASP A 94 6.70 4.21 -6.94
CA ASP A 94 5.50 3.48 -6.49
C ASP A 94 4.22 4.25 -6.85
N PHE A 95 4.19 5.58 -6.70
CA PHE A 95 3.06 6.41 -7.14
C PHE A 95 2.81 6.29 -8.65
N ILE A 96 3.89 6.33 -9.45
CA ILE A 96 3.81 6.19 -10.92
C ILE A 96 3.28 4.80 -11.29
N GLU A 97 3.76 3.75 -10.62
CA GLU A 97 3.34 2.38 -10.88
C GLU A 97 1.86 2.16 -10.55
N GLN A 98 1.40 2.65 -9.40
CA GLN A 98 0.00 2.53 -8.95
C GLN A 98 -0.99 3.29 -9.85
N ASN A 99 -0.53 4.37 -10.50
CA ASN A 99 -1.37 5.23 -11.33
C ASN A 99 -1.02 5.12 -12.83
N LYS A 100 -0.29 4.07 -13.22
CA LYS A 100 0.10 3.85 -14.59
C LYS A 100 -1.13 3.71 -15.49
N GLY A 101 -1.21 4.57 -16.51
CA GLY A 101 -2.33 4.57 -17.46
C GLY A 101 -3.57 5.33 -17.01
N LYS A 102 -3.53 6.00 -15.85
CA LYS A 102 -4.59 6.91 -15.39
C LYS A 102 -4.27 8.36 -15.75
N ASP A 103 -5.30 9.18 -15.92
CA ASP A 103 -5.13 10.63 -15.97
C ASP A 103 -4.86 11.15 -14.55
N LEU A 104 -3.77 11.90 -14.38
CA LEU A 104 -3.41 12.52 -13.10
C LEU A 104 -4.50 13.48 -12.60
N SER A 105 -5.24 14.12 -13.50
CA SER A 105 -6.34 15.02 -13.16
C SER A 105 -7.46 14.25 -12.47
N GLU A 106 -7.83 13.08 -13.00
CA GLU A 106 -8.83 12.19 -12.38
C GLU A 106 -8.36 11.69 -11.01
N VAL A 107 -7.09 11.28 -10.90
CA VAL A 107 -6.50 10.85 -9.61
C VAL A 107 -6.57 11.95 -8.55
N ILE A 108 -6.33 13.21 -8.94
CA ILE A 108 -6.41 14.37 -8.05
C ILE A 108 -7.86 14.65 -7.64
N GLU A 109 -8.82 14.64 -8.58
CA GLU A 109 -10.23 14.88 -8.28
C GLU A 109 -10.85 13.76 -7.41
N GLU A 110 -10.48 12.50 -7.65
CA GLU A 110 -10.82 11.39 -6.76
C GLU A 110 -10.30 11.61 -5.34
N ALA A 111 -9.10 12.15 -5.19
CA ALA A 111 -8.52 12.41 -3.88
C ALA A 111 -9.17 13.61 -3.18
N LYS A 112 -9.51 14.68 -3.93
CA LYS A 112 -10.25 15.84 -3.41
C LYS A 112 -11.64 15.45 -2.92
N SER A 113 -12.36 14.63 -3.70
CA SER A 113 -13.72 14.18 -3.32
C SER A 113 -13.70 13.37 -2.01
N ARG A 114 -12.70 12.50 -1.80
CA ARG A 114 -12.53 11.77 -0.52
C ARG A 114 -12.23 12.69 0.66
N LYS A 115 -11.47 13.77 0.43
CA LYS A 115 -11.07 14.71 1.48
C LYS A 115 -12.19 15.68 1.88
N GLY A 116 -13.15 15.94 1.00
CA GLY A 116 -14.33 16.78 1.26
C GLY A 116 -15.50 16.08 1.95
N VAL A 117 -15.38 14.77 2.23
CA VAL A 117 -16.40 13.95 2.90
C VAL A 117 -16.15 13.84 4.42
N ILE A 118 -15.16 14.57 4.95
CA ILE A 118 -14.79 14.58 6.38
C ILE A 118 -15.10 15.94 6.99
#